data_AF-A0A318K7E3-F1
#
_entry.id   AF-A0A318K7E3-F1
#
_cell.length_a   1.000
_cell.length_b   1.000
_cell.length_c   1.000
_cell.angle_alpha   90.00
_cell.angle_beta   90.00
_cell.angle_gamma   90.00
#
_symmetry.space_group_name_H-M   'P 1'
#
loop_
_entity.id
_entity.type
_entity.pdbx_description
1 polymer ?
#
loop_
_entity_poly.entity_id
_entity_poly.type
_entity_poly.pdbx_seq_one_letter_code
_entity_poly.pdbx_strand_id
1 'polypeptide(L)'
;MTQSLLSPELVQAFGMAVATMIGAVTAWQAREVSKLRARVDILESQAVDDKKRFRDAIRLIRALQQHIDELRGFLRTHLPGQEPPSARYRIPPSLEEEI
;
A
#
# COMPACT_ATOMS: atom_id res chain seq x y z
N MET A 1 50.33 39.87 7.30
CA MET A 1 49.92 38.76 6.42
C MET A 1 48.41 38.50 6.52
N THR A 2 47.57 39.52 6.33
CA THR A 2 46.09 39.40 6.46
C THR A 2 45.32 39.90 5.24
N GLN A 3 45.99 40.58 4.29
CA GLN A 3 45.34 41.17 3.10
C GLN A 3 45.06 40.18 1.97
N SER A 4 45.68 38.99 1.97
CA SER A 4 45.48 37.97 0.92
C SER A 4 44.18 37.17 1.09
N LEU A 5 43.69 37.03 2.33
CA LEU A 5 42.48 36.25 2.65
C LEU A 5 41.17 36.97 2.30
N LEU A 6 41.21 38.29 2.07
CA LEU A 6 40.08 39.13 1.70
C LEU A 6 40.17 39.61 0.25
N SER A 7 40.95 38.93 -0.60
CA SER A 7 40.98 39.26 -2.02
C SER A 7 39.59 38.99 -2.62
N PRO A 8 39.05 39.93 -3.41
CA PRO A 8 37.73 39.80 -4.01
C PRO A 8 37.55 38.49 -4.79
N GLU A 9 38.60 38.03 -5.46
CA GLU A 9 38.57 36.80 -6.24
C GLU A 9 38.38 35.56 -5.36
N LEU A 10 39.00 35.54 -4.17
CA LEU A 10 38.92 34.39 -3.26
C LEU A 10 37.54 34.31 -2.59
N VAL A 11 36.98 35.46 -2.19
CA VAL A 11 35.62 35.56 -1.64
C VAL A 11 34.57 35.16 -2.69
N GLN A 12 34.74 35.61 -3.94
CA GLN A 12 33.85 35.25 -5.04
C GLN A 12 33.93 33.76 -5.39
N ALA A 13 35.13 33.20 -5.49
CA ALA A 13 35.34 31.78 -5.75
C ALA A 13 34.70 30.91 -4.66
N PHE A 14 34.86 31.32 -3.40
CA PHE A 14 34.22 30.64 -2.27
C PHE A 14 32.70 30.73 -2.33
N GLY A 15 32.15 31.92 -2.63
CA GLY A 15 30.70 32.11 -2.81
C GLY A 15 30.13 31.25 -3.93
N MET A 16 30.81 31.17 -5.08
CA MET A 16 30.39 30.30 -6.20
C MET A 16 30.47 28.82 -5.84
N ALA A 17 31.53 28.39 -5.14
CA ALA A 17 31.68 27.02 -4.70
C ALA A 17 30.55 26.59 -3.74
N VAL A 18 30.23 27.44 -2.75
CA VAL A 18 29.13 27.19 -1.81
C VAL A 18 27.78 27.17 -2.53
N ALA A 19 27.50 28.15 -3.40
CA ALA A 19 26.26 28.20 -4.17
C ALA A 19 26.08 26.95 -5.06
N THR A 20 27.16 26.47 -5.67
CA THR A 20 27.16 25.25 -6.49
C THR A 20 26.87 24.01 -5.65
N MET A 21 27.49 23.89 -4.47
CA MET A 21 27.22 22.79 -3.55
C MET A 21 25.75 22.78 -3.11
N ILE A 22 25.21 23.93 -2.71
CA ILE A 22 23.80 24.06 -2.31
C ILE A 22 22.90 23.64 -3.46
N GLY A 23 23.13 24.17 -4.67
CA GLY A 23 22.37 23.79 -5.86
C GLY A 23 22.40 22.29 -6.15
N ALA A 24 23.57 21.66 -6.03
CA ALA A 24 23.72 20.22 -6.22
C ALA A 24 22.95 19.40 -5.18
N VAL A 25 23.03 19.78 -3.90
CA VAL A 25 22.29 19.10 -2.82
C VAL A 25 20.79 19.28 -2.99
N THR A 26 20.32 20.49 -3.31
CA THR A 26 18.90 20.76 -3.54
C THR A 26 18.37 19.97 -4.73
N ALA A 27 19.13 19.87 -5.82
CA ALA A 27 18.74 19.06 -6.98
C ALA A 27 18.66 17.57 -6.64
N TRP A 28 19.61 17.06 -5.85
CA TRP A 28 19.58 15.67 -5.38
C TRP A 28 18.39 15.40 -4.45
N GLN A 29 18.13 16.29 -3.49
CA GLN A 29 16.97 16.20 -2.60
C GLN A 29 15.65 16.23 -3.37
N ALA A 30 15.50 17.14 -4.34
CA ALA A 30 14.32 17.21 -5.19
C ALA A 30 14.08 15.91 -5.97
N ARG A 31 15.17 15.29 -6.47
CA ARG A 31 15.11 14.00 -7.14
C ARG A 31 14.69 12.87 -6.21
N GLU A 32 15.23 12.79 -5.00
CA GLU A 32 14.84 11.75 -4.02
C GLU A 32 13.38 11.93 -3.56
N VAL A 33 12.95 13.16 -3.32
CA VAL A 33 11.54 13.47 -3.02
C VAL A 33 10.62 13.06 -4.17
N SER A 34 11.01 13.33 -5.41
CA SER A 34 10.24 12.91 -6.59
C SER A 34 10.11 11.39 -6.69
N LYS A 35 11.19 10.64 -6.42
CA LYS A 35 11.14 9.17 -6.41
C LYS A 35 10.22 8.64 -5.31
N LEU A 36 10.30 9.21 -4.11
CA LEU A 36 9.45 8.80 -2.99
C LEU A 36 7.98 9.09 -3.26
N ARG A 37 7.65 10.28 -3.77
CA ARG A 37 6.28 10.62 -4.18
C ARG A 37 5.74 9.65 -5.22
N ALA A 38 6.50 9.35 -6.27
CA ALA A 38 6.09 8.38 -7.28
C ALA A 38 5.82 6.99 -6.69
N ARG A 39 6.61 6.54 -5.71
CA ARG A 39 6.37 5.26 -5.01
C ARG A 39 5.10 5.30 -4.16
N VAL A 40 4.86 6.40 -3.45
CA VAL A 40 3.63 6.60 -2.67
C VAL A 40 2.42 6.56 -3.59
N ASP A 41 2.44 7.28 -4.71
CA ASP A 41 1.33 7.30 -5.69
C ASP A 41 1.03 5.88 -6.23
N ILE A 42 2.08 5.10 -6.52
CA ILE A 42 1.92 3.69 -6.93
C ILE A 42 1.28 2.87 -5.82
N LEU A 43 1.79 2.95 -4.58
CA LEU A 43 1.24 2.20 -3.45
C LEU A 43 -0.22 2.57 -3.16
N GLU A 44 -0.56 3.85 -3.24
CA GLU A 44 -1.94 4.31 -3.07
C GLU A 44 -2.86 3.78 -4.16
N SER A 45 -2.41 3.79 -5.43
CA SER A 45 -3.18 3.20 -6.54
C SER A 45 -3.40 1.70 -6.35
N GLN A 46 -2.38 0.96 -5.92
CA GLN A 46 -2.45 -0.47 -5.63
C GLN A 46 -3.41 -0.76 -4.47
N ALA A 47 -3.38 0.04 -3.41
CA ALA A 47 -4.29 -0.11 -2.28
C ALA A 47 -5.76 0.07 -2.68
N VAL A 48 -6.06 1.00 -3.59
CA VAL A 48 -7.43 1.19 -4.12
C VAL A 48 -7.88 -0.03 -4.92
N ASP A 49 -7.01 -0.55 -5.79
CA ASP A 49 -7.30 -1.75 -6.59
C ASP A 49 -7.49 -3.00 -5.72
N ASP A 50 -6.62 -3.19 -4.72
CA ASP A 50 -6.72 -4.31 -3.78
C ASP A 50 -8.00 -4.22 -2.94
N LYS A 51 -8.37 -3.03 -2.46
CA LYS A 51 -9.66 -2.82 -1.77
C LYS A 51 -10.85 -3.22 -2.64
N LYS A 52 -10.82 -2.91 -3.93
CA LYS A 52 -11.87 -3.35 -4.88
C LYS A 52 -11.89 -4.88 -5.01
N ARG A 53 -10.72 -5.51 -5.19
CA ARG A 53 -10.59 -6.97 -5.30
C ARG A 53 -11.07 -7.69 -4.05
N PHE A 54 -10.70 -7.22 -2.86
CA PHE A 54 -11.17 -7.80 -1.60
C PHE A 54 -12.68 -7.69 -1.46
N ARG A 55 -13.26 -6.52 -1.75
CA ARG A 55 -14.72 -6.36 -1.74
C ARG A 55 -15.42 -7.35 -2.68
N ASP A 56 -14.90 -7.54 -3.88
CA ASP A 56 -15.49 -8.45 -4.86
C ASP A 56 -15.34 -9.92 -4.41
N ALA A 57 -14.21 -10.28 -3.77
CA ALA A 57 -13.99 -11.58 -3.17
C ALA A 57 -14.96 -11.87 -2.00
N ILE A 58 -15.18 -10.90 -1.10
CA ILE A 58 -16.13 -11.02 0.02
C ILE A 58 -17.55 -11.25 -0.51
N ARG A 59 -17.96 -10.49 -1.53
CA ARG A 59 -19.27 -10.68 -2.17
C ARG A 59 -19.43 -12.10 -2.71
N LEU A 60 -18.39 -12.63 -3.37
CA LEU A 60 -18.40 -14.01 -3.86
C LEU A 60 -18.49 -15.02 -2.72
N ILE A 61 -17.71 -14.84 -1.65
CA ILE A 61 -17.76 -15.72 -0.47
C ILE A 61 -19.17 -15.77 0.12
N ARG A 62 -19.82 -14.60 0.29
CA ARG A 62 -21.21 -14.54 0.79
C ARG A 62 -22.20 -15.24 -0.14
N ALA A 63 -22.07 -15.05 -1.45
CA ALA A 63 -22.92 -15.73 -2.42
C ALA A 63 -22.74 -17.26 -2.38
N LEU A 64 -21.49 -17.73 -2.22
CA LEU A 64 -21.19 -19.16 -2.06
C LEU A 64 -21.75 -19.71 -0.76
N GLN A 65 -21.66 -18.97 0.35
CA GLN A 65 -22.26 -19.36 1.62
C GLN A 65 -23.78 -19.50 1.52
N GLN A 66 -24.45 -18.51 0.94
CA GLN A 66 -25.89 -18.58 0.70
C GLN A 66 -26.26 -19.81 -0.14
N HIS A 67 -25.53 -20.06 -1.22
CA HIS A 67 -25.78 -21.22 -2.07
C HIS A 67 -25.57 -22.55 -1.33
N ILE A 68 -24.54 -22.64 -0.47
CA ILE A 68 -24.31 -23.80 0.38
C ILE A 68 -25.49 -24.00 1.35
N ASP A 69 -26.01 -22.93 1.95
CA ASP A 69 -27.13 -23.01 2.88
C ASP A 69 -28.43 -23.44 2.18
N GLU A 70 -28.68 -22.94 0.97
CA GLU A 70 -29.78 -23.40 0.10
C GLU A 70 -29.65 -24.90 -0.21
N LEU A 71 -28.46 -25.35 -0.60
CA LEU A 71 -28.19 -26.76 -0.88
C LEU A 71 -28.36 -27.63 0.37
N ARG A 72 -27.92 -27.17 1.54
CA ARG A 72 -28.14 -27.86 2.81
C ARG A 72 -29.61 -27.96 3.17
N GLY A 73 -30.38 -26.89 2.93
CA GLY A 73 -31.83 -26.90 3.08
C GLY A 73 -32.48 -27.96 2.21
N PHE A 74 -32.15 -27.96 0.91
CA PHE A 74 -32.63 -28.96 -0.04
C PHE A 74 -32.28 -30.40 0.39
N LEU A 75 -31.03 -30.64 0.78
CA LEU A 75 -30.57 -31.96 1.24
C LEU A 75 -31.34 -32.44 2.48
N ARG A 76 -31.58 -31.56 3.45
CA ARG A 76 -32.36 -31.90 4.66
C ARG A 76 -33.80 -32.29 4.36
N THR A 77 -34.41 -31.71 3.32
CA THR A 77 -35.76 -32.09 2.87
C THR A 77 -35.80 -33.52 2.32
N HIS A 78 -34.72 -33.96 1.64
CA HIS A 78 -34.68 -35.26 0.97
C HIS A 78 -33.98 -36.38 1.77
N LEU A 79 -33.10 -36.04 2.72
CA LEU A 79 -32.36 -36.96 3.58
C LEU A 79 -32.49 -36.54 5.05
N PRO A 80 -33.64 -36.80 5.70
CA PRO A 80 -33.84 -36.44 7.10
C PRO A 80 -32.88 -37.22 8.00
N GLY A 81 -32.11 -36.52 8.83
CA GLY A 81 -31.22 -37.10 9.84
C GLY A 81 -29.72 -37.11 9.47
N GLN A 82 -29.35 -36.72 8.24
CA GLN A 82 -27.95 -36.49 7.88
C GLN A 82 -27.62 -34.99 7.97
N GLU A 83 -26.75 -34.63 8.90
CA GLU A 83 -26.20 -33.27 8.97
C GLU A 83 -24.89 -33.18 8.17
N PRO A 84 -24.66 -32.11 7.41
CA PRO A 84 -23.37 -31.84 6.80
C PRO A 84 -22.28 -31.77 7.87
N PRO A 85 -21.06 -32.27 7.60
CA PRO A 85 -19.96 -32.14 8.54
C PRO A 85 -19.69 -30.66 8.83
N SER A 86 -19.34 -30.38 10.09
CA SER A 86 -18.95 -29.04 10.52
C SER A 86 -17.72 -28.56 9.76
N ALA A 87 -17.68 -27.25 9.52
CA ALA A 87 -16.52 -26.61 8.90
C ALA A 87 -15.27 -26.85 9.76
N ARG A 88 -14.19 -27.35 9.15
CA ARG A 88 -12.90 -27.61 9.82
C ARG A 88 -11.91 -26.45 9.71
N TYR A 89 -12.31 -25.33 9.10
CA TYR A 89 -11.46 -24.16 8.95
C TYR A 89 -11.67 -23.18 10.11
N ARG A 90 -10.60 -22.47 10.48
CA ARG A 90 -10.65 -21.36 11.44
C ARG A 90 -10.66 -20.06 10.66
N ILE A 91 -11.65 -19.22 10.92
CA ILE A 91 -11.70 -17.86 10.36
C ILE A 91 -10.57 -17.05 11.03
N PRO A 92 -9.68 -16.41 10.26
CA PRO A 92 -8.67 -15.51 10.81
C PRO A 92 -9.33 -14.29 11.48
N PRO A 93 -8.78 -13.76 12.60
CA PRO A 93 -9.35 -12.61 13.30
C PRO A 93 -9.53 -11.38 12.40
N SER A 94 -8.64 -11.19 11.43
CA SER A 94 -8.70 -10.09 10.46
C SER A 94 -9.89 -10.15 9.51
N LEU A 95 -10.63 -11.26 9.47
CA LEU A 95 -11.76 -11.48 8.58
C LEU A 95 -13.08 -11.69 9.34
N GLU A 96 -13.08 -11.63 10.67
CA GLU A 96 -14.28 -11.87 11.48
C GLU A 96 -15.37 -10.80 11.30
N GLU A 97 -14.98 -9.54 11.08
CA GLU A 97 -15.92 -8.42 10.86
C GLU A 97 -16.47 -8.36 9.42
N GLU A 98 -15.83 -9.07 8.47
CA GLU A 98 -16.14 -8.97 7.04
C GLU A 98 -17.08 -10.06 6.51
N ILE A 99 -17.30 -11.13 7.28
CA ILE A 99 -18.22 -12.22 6.91
C ILE A 99 -19.63 -11.86 7.36
#